data_AF-A0A8J3EM43-F1
#
_entry.id   AF-A0A8J3EM43-F1
#
_cell.length_a   1.000
_cell.length_b   1.000
_cell.length_c   1.000
_cell.angle_alpha   90.00
_cell.angle_beta   90.00
_cell.angle_gamma   90.00
#
_symmetry.space_group_name_H-M   'P 1'
#
loop_
_entity.id
_entity.type
_entity.pdbx_description
1 polymer ?
#
loop_
_entity_poly.entity_id
_entity_poly.type
_entity_poly.pdbx_seq_one_letter_code
_entity_poly.pdbx_strand_id
1 'polypeptide(L)'
;MEEMKSKEIHSNVWSLLSFATSEKNINQEYRTYMELSSKKLFAYKIEGEIVGWIGIEFWGFIYNHSLAIGILIKNPGRKCFLL
;
A
#
# COMPACT_ATOMS: atom_id res chain seq x y z
N MET A 1 -3.34 9.76 9.08
CA MET A 1 -3.26 8.71 8.05
C MET A 1 -4.47 8.92 7.13
N GLU A 2 -4.28 8.93 5.82
CA GLU A 2 -5.30 9.34 4.85
C GLU A 2 -5.47 8.27 3.77
N GLU A 3 -6.71 7.88 3.45
CA GLU A 3 -6.98 6.88 2.41
C GLU A 3 -6.76 7.50 1.02
N MET A 4 -5.93 6.85 0.22
CA MET A 4 -5.62 7.28 -1.14
C MET A 4 -6.76 6.86 -2.09
N LYS A 5 -7.30 7.82 -2.84
CA LYS A 5 -8.36 7.59 -3.85
C LYS A 5 -7.98 8.06 -5.25
N SER A 6 -6.71 8.45 -5.46
CA SER A 6 -6.25 8.99 -6.74
C SER A 6 -5.98 7.88 -7.76
N LYS A 7 -6.50 8.03 -8.98
CA LYS A 7 -6.21 7.10 -10.09
C LYS A 7 -4.78 7.21 -10.61
N GLU A 8 -4.09 8.31 -10.32
CA GLU A 8 -2.69 8.49 -10.72
C GLU A 8 -1.75 8.00 -9.63
N ILE A 9 -0.80 7.16 -10.02
CA ILE A 9 0.21 6.64 -9.12
C ILE A 9 1.25 7.71 -8.82
N HIS A 10 1.37 8.08 -7.54
CA HIS A 10 2.44 8.96 -7.09
C HIS A 10 3.78 8.21 -7.17
N SER A 11 4.86 8.88 -7.57
CA SER A 11 6.20 8.28 -7.69
C SER A 11 6.67 7.57 -6.41
N ASN A 12 6.31 8.11 -5.24
CA ASN A 12 6.58 7.48 -3.94
C ASN A 12 5.85 6.15 -3.75
N VAL A 13 4.62 6.01 -4.26
CA VAL A 13 3.87 4.74 -4.23
C VAL A 13 4.47 3.76 -5.24
N TRP A 14 4.87 4.23 -6.42
CA TRP A 14 5.55 3.39 -7.41
C TRP A 14 6.80 2.74 -6.82
N SER A 15 7.66 3.55 -6.20
CA SER A 15 8.87 3.08 -5.52
C SER A 15 8.56 2.18 -4.33
N LEU A 16 7.40 2.31 -3.70
CA LEU A 16 6.98 1.43 -2.63
C LEU A 16 6.62 0.05 -3.21
N LEU A 17 5.75 0.02 -4.22
CA LEU A 17 5.28 -1.20 -4.85
C LEU A 17 6.41 -1.96 -5.56
N SER A 18 7.46 -1.28 -6.05
CA SER A 18 8.64 -1.95 -6.59
C SER A 18 9.38 -2.86 -5.59
N PHE A 19 9.17 -2.68 -4.28
CA PHE A 19 9.70 -3.59 -3.25
C PHE A 19 8.80 -4.81 -3.01
N ALA A 20 7.50 -4.71 -3.28
CA ALA A 20 6.54 -5.78 -3.04
C ALA A 20 6.23 -6.62 -4.28
N THR A 21 6.43 -6.07 -5.48
CA THR A 21 6.18 -6.75 -6.75
C THR A 21 7.21 -6.35 -7.80
N SER A 22 7.33 -7.14 -8.87
CA SER A 22 8.22 -6.81 -9.99
C SER A 22 7.76 -5.54 -10.70
N GLU A 23 8.68 -4.75 -11.25
CA GLU A 23 8.37 -3.48 -11.94
C GLU A 23 7.23 -3.57 -12.97
N LYS A 24 7.22 -4.65 -13.77
CA LYS A 24 6.17 -4.95 -14.76
C LYS A 24 4.75 -5.07 -14.17
N ASN A 25 4.64 -5.34 -12.87
CA ASN A 25 3.38 -5.58 -12.16
C ASN A 25 2.96 -4.40 -11.28
N ILE A 26 3.79 -3.36 -11.12
CA ILE A 26 3.49 -2.23 -10.22
C ILE A 26 2.17 -1.55 -10.58
N ASN A 27 1.95 -1.25 -11.86
CA ASN A 27 0.72 -0.61 -12.32
C ASN A 27 -0.51 -1.49 -12.08
N GLN A 28 -0.35 -2.81 -12.23
CA GLN A 28 -1.43 -3.75 -11.98
C GLN A 28 -1.77 -3.82 -10.49
N GLU A 29 -0.75 -3.93 -9.63
CA GLU A 29 -0.93 -3.95 -8.19
C GLU A 29 -1.56 -2.65 -7.68
N TYR A 30 -1.09 -1.49 -8.15
CA TYR A 30 -1.69 -0.19 -7.80
C TYR A 30 -3.16 -0.10 -8.19
N ARG A 31 -3.53 -0.58 -9.39
CA ARG A 31 -4.93 -0.64 -9.81
C ARG A 31 -5.79 -1.44 -8.85
N THR A 32 -5.28 -2.54 -8.31
CA THR A 32 -6.05 -3.33 -7.34
C THR A 32 -6.40 -2.55 -6.08
N TYR A 33 -5.54 -1.63 -5.61
CA TYR A 33 -5.86 -0.73 -4.49
C TYR A 33 -6.90 0.34 -4.82
N MET A 34 -7.08 0.68 -6.09
CA MET A 34 -8.06 1.68 -6.54
C MET A 34 -9.41 1.06 -6.88
N GLU A 35 -9.42 -0.21 -7.30
CA GLU A 35 -10.59 -0.88 -7.86
C GLU A 35 -11.23 -1.88 -6.87
N LEU A 36 -10.43 -2.57 -6.06
CA LEU A 36 -10.96 -3.59 -5.14
C LEU A 36 -11.33 -2.96 -3.79
N SER A 37 -12.58 -3.13 -3.37
CA SER A 37 -13.03 -2.71 -2.04
C SER A 37 -12.35 -3.47 -0.90
N SER A 38 -11.80 -4.66 -1.19
CA SER A 38 -10.99 -5.46 -0.28
C SER A 38 -9.57 -4.92 -0.12
N LYS A 39 -9.13 -3.95 -0.92
CA LYS A 39 -7.80 -3.35 -0.78
C LYS A 39 -7.93 -1.87 -0.43
N LYS A 40 -7.04 -1.41 0.45
CA LYS A 40 -6.94 0.00 0.84
C LYS A 40 -5.50 0.44 0.87
N LEU A 41 -5.22 1.60 0.32
CA LEU A 41 -3.91 2.25 0.37
C LEU A 41 -4.02 3.51 1.21
N PHE A 42 -3.14 3.65 2.19
CA PHE A 42 -3.09 4.80 3.09
C PHE A 42 -1.76 5.53 2.97
N ALA A 43 -1.82 6.86 2.99
CA ALA A 43 -0.68 7.73 3.16
C ALA A 43 -0.49 8.08 4.64
N TYR A 44 0.74 7.98 5.13
CA TYR A 44 1.13 8.52 6.43
C TYR A 44 1.86 9.85 6.22
N LYS A 45 1.34 10.91 6.84
CA LYS A 45 1.84 12.28 6.71
C LYS A 45 2.38 12.78 8.04
N ILE A 46 3.54 13.43 8.02
CA ILE A 46 4.11 14.21 9.13
C ILE A 46 4.27 15.63 8.61
N GLU A 47 3.75 16.62 9.34
CA GLU A 47 3.85 18.05 8.96
C GLU A 47 3.38 18.36 7.51
N GLY A 48 2.41 17.59 7.01
CA GLY A 48 1.88 17.72 5.64
C GLY A 48 2.63 16.92 4.57
N GLU A 49 3.83 16.45 4.87
CA GLU A 49 4.67 15.64 3.97
C GLU A 49 4.36 14.16 4.09
N ILE A 50 4.27 13.46 2.95
CA ILE A 50 4.06 12.00 2.94
C ILE A 50 5.37 11.30 3.25
N VAL A 51 5.45 10.68 4.43
CA VAL A 51 6.65 9.98 4.91
C VAL A 51 6.55 8.47 4.85
N GLY A 52 5.40 7.93 4.41
CA GLY A 52 5.20 6.49 4.26
C GLY A 52 3.83 6.15 3.66
N TRP A 53 3.71 4.89 3.25
CA TRP A 53 2.49 4.31 2.71
C TRP A 53 2.16 3.03 3.45
N ILE A 54 0.91 2.61 3.43
CA ILE A 54 0.48 1.32 3.98
C ILE A 54 -0.58 0.75 3.04
N GLY A 55 -0.29 -0.40 2.45
CA GLY A 55 -1.29 -1.22 1.76
C GLY A 55 -1.95 -2.18 2.76
N ILE A 56 -3.27 -2.36 2.67
CA ILE A 56 -4.02 -3.34 3.45
C ILE A 56 -4.89 -4.12 2.49
N GLU A 57 -4.89 -5.44 2.63
CA GLU A 57 -5.79 -6.32 1.90
C GLU A 57 -6.62 -7.17 2.86
N PHE A 58 -7.93 -7.09 2.70
CA PHE A 58 -8.92 -7.83 3.47
C PHE A 58 -9.26 -9.13 2.72
N TRP A 59 -8.71 -10.25 3.20
CA TRP A 59 -9.06 -11.58 2.70
C TRP A 59 -10.14 -12.20 3.59
N GLY A 60 -11.34 -12.39 3.06
CA GLY A 60 -12.43 -13.07 3.77
C GLY A 60 -12.49 -14.53 3.38
N PHE A 61 -12.08 -15.45 4.26
CA PHE A 61 -12.58 -16.83 4.22
C PHE A 61 -13.85 -16.89 5.06
N ILE A 62 -14.93 -17.40 4.46
CA ILE A 62 -16.31 -17.33 4.96
C ILE A 62 -16.50 -17.88 6.40
N TYR A 63 -15.49 -18.46 7.06
CA TYR A 63 -15.64 -18.99 8.42
C TYR A 63 -14.51 -18.72 9.43
N ASN A 64 -13.44 -17.99 9.12
CA ASN A 64 -12.41 -17.61 10.11
C ASN A 64 -11.64 -16.36 9.66
N HIS A 65 -11.89 -15.22 10.31
CA HIS A 65 -11.28 -13.92 9.97
C HIS A 65 -9.76 -13.95 10.17
N SER A 66 -9.02 -14.12 9.08
CA SER A 66 -7.57 -13.88 9.04
C SER A 66 -7.33 -12.58 8.28
N LEU A 67 -7.01 -11.51 9.01
CA LEU A 67 -6.62 -10.22 8.45
C LEU A 67 -5.12 -10.30 8.15
N ALA A 68 -4.72 -10.47 6.89
CA ALA A 68 -3.32 -10.33 6.50
C ALA A 68 -3.02 -8.85 6.26
N ILE A 69 -2.36 -8.19 7.22
CA ILE A 69 -1.95 -6.79 7.07
C ILE A 69 -0.56 -6.77 6.42
N GLY A 70 -0.50 -6.65 5.10
CA GLY A 70 0.77 -6.41 4.39
C GLY A 70 1.27 -4.99 4.59
N ILE A 71 1.86 -4.68 5.75
CA ILE A 71 2.39 -3.34 6.03
C ILE A 71 3.68 -3.14 5.23
N LEU A 72 3.67 -2.19 4.29
CA LEU A 72 4.87 -1.81 3.54
C LEU A 72 5.21 -0.36 3.86
N ILE A 73 6.06 -0.11 4.85
CA ILE A 73 6.47 1.26 5.24
C ILE A 73 7.78 1.62 4.55
N LYS A 74 7.75 2.65 3.69
CA LYS A 74 8.97 3.36 3.27
C LYS A 74 9.19 4.52 4.23
N ASN A 75 10.25 4.48 5.03
CA ASN A 75 10.67 5.58 5.90
C ASN A 75 11.95 6.21 5.29
N PRO A 76 12.04 7.54 5.06
CA PRO A 76 13.27 8.16 4.58
C PRO A 76 14.38 8.00 5.64
N GLY A 77 15.17 6.92 5.53
CA GLY A 77 16.34 6.64 6.38
C GLY A 77 16.44 5.24 7.00
N ARG A 78 15.41 4.38 6.94
CA ARG A 78 15.47 2.99 7.47
C ARG A 78 14.73 1.99 6.57
N LYS A 79 15.33 0.79 6.42
CA LYS A 79 14.84 -0.32 5.57
C LYS A 79 13.43 -0.77 5.98
N CYS A 80 12.65 -1.18 4.97
CA CYS A 80 11.28 -1.68 5.08
C CYS A 80 11.18 -2.95 5.93
N PHE A 81 10.07 -3.11 6.65
CA PHE A 81 9.68 -4.35 7.31
C PHE A 81 8.35 -4.81 6.72
N LEU A 82 8.28 -6.06 6.23
CA LEU A 82 7.02 -6.80 6.12
C LEU A 82 6.74 -7.38 7.50
N LEU A 83 5.54 -7.14 8.05
CA LEU A 83 4.99 -7.89 9.17
C LEU A 83 3.93 -8.86 8.65
#